data_AF-A0A938N2W9-F1
#
_entry.id   AF-A0A938N2W9-F1
#
_cell.length_a   1.000
_cell.length_b   1.000
_cell.length_c   1.000
_cell.angle_alpha   90.00
_cell.angle_beta   90.00
_cell.angle_gamma   90.00
#
_symmetry.space_group_name_H-M   'P 1'
#
loop_
_entity.id
_entity.type
_entity.pdbx_description
1 polymer ?
#
loop_
_entity_poly.entity_id
_entity_poly.type
_entity_poly.pdbx_seq_one_letter_code
_entity_poly.pdbx_strand_id
1 'polypeptide(L)'
;MPNARCQLDPAITRHAAGDFQFPLGVYPVEPASPKAGYTSAFESADGGPGADGEFEEWPDRYVFDIVVSASRVRALCRALIGLLPLRVFPILDVLGNDAYREIDPYVSYDLLGLDQFMDSVRAYADFLFEDGLVGFGAMSEEPFCYFFLDEHKIATVRVEPAVKERLEKILEAFDLHETADAAGVDATAHEHRSILLAPDDRPDLLSPPEIVERLRDRWRLLLNTDPDRNLDEEGKDLGTTAWRCVVRFDADDDRPPGYGEAIVAAECLRDAEECAIEAVERLPEARNYLRNTPPKPEPDQPHAAEPSDAWTEAVPVASDRLTLDTLNELLSSGSKKKVRPVSDLDPGKVYLAIWLGPG
;
A
#
# COMPACT_ATOMS: atom_id res chain seq x y z
N MET A 1 -12.63 15.55 -6.74
CA MET A 1 -13.61 15.01 -7.72
C MET A 1 -14.75 14.26 -7.00
N PRO A 2 -16.02 14.70 -7.10
CA PRO A 2 -17.11 14.18 -6.24
C PRO A 2 -17.60 12.73 -6.49
N ASN A 3 -17.15 12.04 -7.55
CA ASN A 3 -17.69 10.72 -7.95
C ASN A 3 -16.63 9.63 -8.21
N ALA A 4 -15.37 9.86 -7.81
CA ALA A 4 -14.31 8.89 -8.02
C ALA A 4 -14.54 7.62 -7.19
N ARG A 5 -14.52 6.45 -7.83
CA ARG A 5 -14.84 5.15 -7.23
C ARG A 5 -13.95 4.06 -7.81
N CYS A 6 -13.79 2.96 -7.09
CA CYS A 6 -13.25 1.73 -7.68
C CYS A 6 -14.40 0.89 -8.27
N GLN A 7 -14.12 0.09 -9.28
CA GLN A 7 -15.08 -0.84 -9.86
C GLN A 7 -14.37 -2.11 -10.32
N LEU A 8 -14.94 -3.28 -10.00
CA LEU A 8 -14.49 -4.56 -10.54
C LEU A 8 -14.57 -4.59 -12.06
N ASP A 9 -13.56 -5.19 -12.70
CA ASP A 9 -13.63 -5.57 -14.10
C ASP A 9 -14.62 -6.74 -14.26
N PRO A 10 -15.77 -6.54 -14.95
CA PRO A 10 -16.76 -7.59 -15.14
C PRO A 10 -16.28 -8.75 -16.02
N ALA A 11 -15.16 -8.61 -16.72
CA ALA A 11 -14.56 -9.69 -17.51
C ALA A 11 -13.87 -10.75 -16.63
N ILE A 12 -13.54 -10.42 -15.38
CA ILE A 12 -12.81 -11.31 -14.48
C ILE A 12 -13.76 -12.34 -13.87
N THR A 13 -13.40 -13.61 -13.99
CA THR A 13 -14.18 -14.72 -13.45
C THR A 13 -13.57 -15.27 -12.17
N ARG A 14 -14.43 -15.57 -11.19
CA ARG A 14 -14.04 -16.16 -9.92
C ARG A 14 -13.72 -17.64 -10.07
N HIS A 15 -12.61 -18.06 -9.47
CA HIS A 15 -12.23 -19.46 -9.35
C HIS A 15 -12.88 -20.09 -8.11
N ALA A 16 -13.28 -21.35 -8.22
CA ALA A 16 -13.90 -22.09 -7.13
C ALA A 16 -13.44 -23.55 -7.11
N ALA A 17 -13.36 -24.11 -5.91
CA ALA A 17 -13.11 -25.53 -5.66
C ALA A 17 -14.22 -26.06 -4.74
N GLY A 18 -15.16 -26.82 -5.31
CA GLY A 18 -16.38 -27.20 -4.60
C GLY A 18 -17.21 -25.98 -4.21
N ASP A 19 -17.56 -25.87 -2.93
CA ASP A 19 -18.31 -24.73 -2.37
C ASP A 19 -17.39 -23.56 -1.95
N PHE A 20 -16.08 -23.74 -2.02
CA PHE A 20 -15.11 -22.71 -1.67
C PHE A 20 -14.82 -21.83 -2.88
N GLN A 21 -15.06 -20.53 -2.73
CA GLN A 21 -14.71 -19.52 -3.72
C GLN A 21 -13.45 -18.76 -3.31
N PHE A 22 -12.49 -18.64 -4.22
CA PHE A 22 -11.28 -17.84 -4.06
C PHE A 22 -11.56 -16.35 -4.33
N PRO A 23 -10.74 -15.43 -3.81
CA PRO A 23 -10.78 -14.01 -4.19
C PRO A 23 -10.63 -13.84 -5.71
N LEU A 24 -11.09 -12.71 -6.27
CA LEU A 24 -10.94 -12.49 -7.73
C LEU A 24 -9.49 -12.29 -8.15
N GLY A 25 -8.70 -11.63 -7.29
CA GLY A 25 -7.35 -11.18 -7.59
C GLY A 25 -6.26 -12.17 -7.19
N VAL A 26 -6.59 -13.24 -6.47
CA VAL A 26 -5.64 -14.29 -6.12
C VAL A 26 -6.30 -15.66 -6.27
N TYR A 27 -5.69 -16.53 -7.06
CA TYR A 27 -6.26 -17.84 -7.39
C TYR A 27 -5.16 -18.89 -7.59
N PRO A 28 -5.45 -20.17 -7.30
CA PRO A 28 -4.47 -21.23 -7.47
C PRO A 28 -4.26 -21.54 -8.95
N VAL A 29 -3.01 -21.79 -9.35
CA VAL A 29 -2.66 -22.27 -10.70
C VAL A 29 -2.63 -23.79 -10.79
N GLU A 30 -2.56 -24.46 -9.64
CA GLU A 30 -2.64 -25.91 -9.49
C GLU A 30 -3.94 -26.33 -8.78
N PRO A 31 -4.36 -27.60 -8.88
CA PRO A 31 -5.53 -28.08 -8.12
C PRO A 31 -5.35 -27.89 -6.61
N ALA A 32 -6.15 -27.00 -6.03
CA ALA A 32 -6.19 -26.74 -4.59
C ALA A 32 -7.33 -27.51 -3.91
N SER A 33 -7.13 -27.84 -2.62
CA SER A 33 -8.16 -28.39 -1.73
C SER A 33 -8.37 -27.43 -0.56
N PRO A 34 -8.97 -26.25 -0.79
CA PRO A 34 -9.10 -25.23 0.23
C PRO A 34 -9.97 -25.73 1.39
N LYS A 35 -9.63 -25.29 2.60
CA LYS A 35 -10.33 -25.66 3.83
C LYS A 35 -10.52 -24.43 4.70
N ALA A 36 -11.77 -24.03 4.85
CA ALA A 36 -12.14 -22.98 5.79
C ALA A 36 -11.95 -23.45 7.24
N GLY A 37 -11.56 -22.54 8.11
CA GLY A 37 -11.23 -22.81 9.50
C GLY A 37 -10.28 -21.75 10.04
N TYR A 38 -9.71 -21.99 11.20
CA TYR A 38 -8.63 -21.15 11.71
C TYR A 38 -7.57 -21.96 12.45
N THR A 39 -6.37 -21.42 12.53
CA THR A 39 -5.33 -21.83 13.48
C THR A 39 -5.31 -20.87 14.66
N SER A 40 -4.82 -21.32 15.83
CA SER A 40 -4.62 -20.44 16.99
C SER A 40 -3.31 -20.80 17.68
N ALA A 41 -2.44 -19.82 17.86
CA ALA A 41 -1.17 -19.97 18.58
C ALA A 41 -1.02 -18.91 19.67
N PHE A 42 -0.45 -19.28 20.82
CA PHE A 42 -0.10 -18.32 21.85
C PHE A 42 1.33 -17.82 21.64
N GLU A 43 1.52 -16.49 21.67
CA GLU A 43 2.81 -15.82 21.62
C GLU A 43 3.01 -15.03 22.92
N SER A 44 4.12 -15.28 23.61
CA SER A 44 4.44 -14.58 24.85
C SER A 44 5.15 -13.25 24.58
N ALA A 45 4.97 -12.29 25.48
CA ALA A 45 5.63 -10.99 25.42
C ALA A 45 7.16 -11.07 25.48
N ASP A 46 7.71 -12.09 26.15
CA ASP A 46 9.15 -12.19 26.43
C ASP A 46 10.02 -12.51 25.18
N GLY A 47 9.43 -12.61 24.00
CA GLY A 47 10.10 -13.06 22.78
C GLY A 47 10.44 -14.56 22.84
N GLY A 48 10.16 -15.30 21.77
CA GLY A 48 10.58 -16.70 21.71
C GLY A 48 12.11 -16.85 21.80
N PRO A 49 12.64 -18.04 22.13
CA PRO A 49 14.07 -18.30 22.06
C PRO A 49 14.56 -18.10 20.61
N GLY A 50 15.31 -17.02 20.37
CA GLY A 50 15.76 -16.58 19.04
C GLY A 50 15.44 -15.13 18.67
N ALA A 51 14.78 -14.37 19.55
CA ALA A 51 14.57 -12.94 19.39
C ALA A 51 15.87 -12.16 19.64
N ASP A 52 16.79 -12.19 18.66
CA ASP A 52 17.87 -11.20 18.59
C ASP A 52 17.20 -9.83 18.36
N GLY A 53 17.44 -8.93 19.31
CA GLY A 53 16.63 -7.73 19.53
C GLY A 53 16.50 -6.81 18.33
N GLU A 54 15.25 -6.36 18.10
CA GLU A 54 14.79 -5.17 17.35
C GLU A 54 13.28 -5.23 17.05
N PHE A 55 12.58 -6.31 17.42
CA PHE A 55 11.11 -6.37 17.32
C PHE A 55 10.42 -5.58 18.44
N GLU A 56 9.35 -4.88 18.08
CA GLU A 56 8.41 -4.23 18.99
C GLU A 56 7.86 -5.27 20.00
N GLU A 57 8.10 -5.05 21.30
CA GLU A 57 7.64 -5.96 22.35
C GLU A 57 6.12 -5.89 22.50
N TRP A 58 5.42 -6.81 21.84
CA TRP A 58 3.97 -6.94 21.95
C TRP A 58 3.57 -7.75 23.18
N PRO A 59 2.40 -7.50 23.80
CA PRO A 59 1.95 -8.24 24.97
C PRO A 59 1.71 -9.73 24.67
N ASP A 60 1.53 -10.51 25.74
CA ASP A 60 1.01 -11.88 25.66
C ASP A 60 -0.27 -11.87 24.82
N ARG A 61 -0.33 -12.73 23.81
CA ARG A 61 -1.38 -12.68 22.80
C ARG A 61 -1.66 -14.05 22.19
N TYR A 62 -2.84 -14.17 21.60
CA TYR A 62 -3.16 -15.25 20.68
C TYR A 62 -3.17 -14.71 19.27
N VAL A 63 -2.56 -15.46 18.35
CA VAL A 63 -2.57 -15.22 16.90
C VAL A 63 -3.52 -16.21 16.25
N PHE A 64 -4.46 -15.70 15.47
CA PHE A 64 -5.43 -16.46 14.71
C PHE A 64 -5.24 -16.20 13.22
N ASP A 65 -5.00 -17.23 12.42
CA ASP A 65 -5.06 -17.14 10.96
C ASP A 65 -6.36 -17.79 10.49
N ILE A 66 -7.21 -17.00 9.84
CA ILE A 66 -8.60 -17.35 9.59
C ILE A 66 -8.83 -17.43 8.08
N VAL A 67 -9.17 -18.62 7.62
CA VAL A 67 -9.48 -18.92 6.22
C VAL A 67 -10.98 -19.05 6.05
N VAL A 68 -11.55 -18.25 5.15
CA VAL A 68 -12.95 -18.37 4.70
C VAL A 68 -13.05 -18.19 3.20
N SER A 69 -14.12 -18.72 2.61
CA SER A 69 -14.42 -18.42 1.21
C SER A 69 -14.61 -16.91 1.01
N ALA A 70 -14.15 -16.39 -0.14
CA ALA A 70 -14.25 -14.98 -0.52
C ALA A 70 -15.65 -14.38 -0.31
N SER A 71 -16.70 -15.16 -0.57
CA SER A 71 -18.10 -14.77 -0.34
C SER A 71 -18.43 -14.35 1.11
N ARG A 72 -17.61 -14.76 2.08
CA ARG A 72 -17.79 -14.53 3.52
C ARG A 72 -16.77 -13.56 4.11
N VAL A 73 -15.65 -13.30 3.43
CA VAL A 73 -14.53 -12.46 3.93
C VAL A 73 -15.03 -11.11 4.42
N ARG A 74 -15.78 -10.36 3.60
CA ARG A 74 -16.25 -9.02 3.96
C ARG A 74 -17.12 -8.99 5.22
N ALA A 75 -17.98 -9.99 5.40
CA ALA A 75 -18.84 -10.10 6.58
C ALA A 75 -18.02 -10.45 7.82
N LEU A 76 -17.06 -11.37 7.69
CA LEU A 76 -16.13 -11.75 8.75
C LEU A 76 -15.29 -10.55 9.19
N CYS A 77 -14.62 -9.86 8.27
CA CYS A 77 -13.78 -8.69 8.56
C CYS A 77 -14.57 -7.61 9.30
N ARG A 78 -15.84 -7.37 8.93
CA ARG A 78 -16.69 -6.41 9.67
C ARG A 78 -16.90 -6.81 11.13
N ALA A 79 -17.05 -8.11 11.42
CA ALA A 79 -17.20 -8.60 12.78
C ALA A 79 -15.87 -8.50 13.56
N LEU A 80 -14.75 -8.86 12.92
CA LEU A 80 -13.41 -8.79 13.49
C LEU A 80 -12.98 -7.35 13.80
N ILE A 81 -13.23 -6.42 12.87
CA ILE A 81 -13.00 -4.97 13.09
C ILE A 81 -13.83 -4.44 14.26
N GLY A 82 -14.96 -5.06 14.58
CA GLY A 82 -15.76 -4.72 15.77
C GLY A 82 -15.11 -5.07 17.11
N LEU A 83 -13.95 -5.73 17.11
CA LEU A 83 -13.10 -5.92 18.29
C LEU A 83 -12.19 -4.71 18.54
N LEU A 84 -11.84 -3.95 17.50
CA LEU A 84 -10.96 -2.80 17.59
C LEU A 84 -11.61 -1.65 18.39
N PRO A 85 -10.82 -0.86 19.11
CA PRO A 85 -11.30 0.36 19.77
C PRO A 85 -11.62 1.46 18.76
N LEU A 86 -12.15 2.59 19.26
CA LEU A 86 -12.60 3.71 18.41
C LEU A 86 -11.45 4.45 17.70
N ARG A 87 -10.21 4.23 18.12
CA ARG A 87 -9.02 4.80 17.47
C ARG A 87 -8.00 3.71 17.22
N VAL A 88 -7.44 3.70 16.02
CA VAL A 88 -6.57 2.62 15.54
C VAL A 88 -5.42 3.20 14.72
N PHE A 89 -4.39 2.40 14.48
CA PHE A 89 -3.33 2.65 13.51
C PHE A 89 -3.60 1.79 12.28
N PRO A 90 -4.09 2.37 11.16
CA PRO A 90 -4.29 1.64 9.93
C PRO A 90 -2.99 1.10 9.33
N ILE A 91 -3.11 -0.02 8.63
CA ILE A 91 -2.03 -0.72 7.94
C ILE A 91 -2.51 -1.03 6.53
N LEU A 92 -1.63 -0.88 5.54
CA LEU A 92 -1.88 -1.22 4.15
C LEU A 92 -0.60 -1.81 3.57
N ASP A 93 -0.66 -3.05 3.09
CA ASP A 93 0.45 -3.65 2.38
C ASP A 93 0.09 -3.70 0.90
N VAL A 94 1.02 -3.34 0.04
CA VAL A 94 0.82 -3.33 -1.42
C VAL A 94 1.89 -4.19 -2.05
N LEU A 95 1.52 -5.13 -2.90
CA LEU A 95 2.48 -5.84 -3.75
C LEU A 95 3.10 -4.82 -4.71
N GLY A 96 4.35 -4.47 -4.46
CA GLY A 96 5.06 -3.36 -5.10
C GLY A 96 5.59 -3.72 -6.49
N ASN A 97 6.11 -2.70 -7.19
CA ASN A 97 6.88 -2.90 -8.43
C ASN A 97 8.40 -2.84 -8.18
N ASP A 98 8.81 -2.80 -6.91
CA ASP A 98 10.20 -2.70 -6.52
C ASP A 98 10.95 -4.00 -6.85
N ALA A 99 12.12 -3.86 -7.46
CA ALA A 99 12.91 -5.00 -7.92
C ALA A 99 13.54 -5.84 -6.79
N TYR A 100 13.57 -5.32 -5.56
CA TYR A 100 14.26 -5.91 -4.42
C TYR A 100 13.37 -5.98 -3.17
N ARG A 101 12.07 -5.74 -3.34
CA ARG A 101 11.04 -5.82 -2.31
C ARG A 101 9.70 -6.19 -2.96
N GLU A 102 9.10 -7.28 -2.51
CA GLU A 102 7.81 -7.79 -2.94
C GLU A 102 6.66 -6.97 -2.37
N ILE A 103 6.75 -6.58 -1.09
CA ILE A 103 5.67 -5.88 -0.37
C ILE A 103 6.12 -4.50 0.09
N ASP A 104 5.32 -3.49 -0.22
CA ASP A 104 5.42 -2.14 0.34
C ASP A 104 4.51 -2.02 1.57
N PRO A 105 5.05 -2.07 2.80
CA PRO A 105 4.25 -1.93 4.01
C PRO A 105 4.01 -0.46 4.33
N TYR A 106 2.75 -0.04 4.41
CA TYR A 106 2.37 1.31 4.80
C TYR A 106 1.65 1.30 6.14
N VAL A 107 2.14 2.09 7.10
CA VAL A 107 1.60 2.15 8.46
C VAL A 107 1.31 3.58 8.85
N SER A 108 0.20 3.81 9.54
CA SER A 108 -0.05 5.08 10.20
C SER A 108 0.64 5.09 11.57
N TYR A 109 1.42 6.12 11.83
CA TYR A 109 1.94 6.42 13.17
C TYR A 109 1.01 7.36 13.96
N ASP A 110 -0.06 7.83 13.32
CA ASP A 110 -1.12 8.61 13.92
C ASP A 110 -2.37 7.77 14.20
N LEU A 111 -3.02 8.02 15.33
CA LEU A 111 -4.30 7.40 15.66
C LEU A 111 -5.43 7.95 14.78
N LEU A 112 -6.03 7.09 13.97
CA LEU A 112 -7.19 7.37 13.13
C LEU A 112 -8.50 6.97 13.81
N GLY A 113 -9.58 7.73 13.58
CA GLY A 113 -10.93 7.30 13.99
C GLY A 113 -11.36 6.03 13.25
N LEU A 114 -11.95 5.07 13.97
CA LEU A 114 -12.43 3.81 13.39
C LEU A 114 -13.51 4.05 12.33
N ASP A 115 -14.31 5.11 12.46
CA ASP A 115 -15.27 5.57 11.48
C ASP A 115 -14.59 5.98 10.16
N GLN A 116 -13.51 6.76 10.22
CA GLN A 116 -12.74 7.18 9.04
C GLN A 116 -12.05 5.99 8.34
N PHE A 117 -11.51 5.05 9.13
CA PHE A 117 -11.01 3.77 8.62
C PHE A 117 -12.13 3.03 7.87
N MET A 118 -13.26 2.81 8.54
CA MET A 118 -14.38 2.05 7.99
C MET A 118 -15.04 2.69 6.77
N ASP A 119 -15.09 4.02 6.69
CA ASP A 119 -15.60 4.73 5.52
C ASP A 119 -14.71 4.50 4.29
N SER A 120 -13.39 4.45 4.48
CA SER A 120 -12.45 4.13 3.41
C SER A 120 -12.53 2.65 3.00
N VAL A 121 -12.66 1.74 3.98
CA VAL A 121 -12.89 0.31 3.73
C VAL A 121 -14.17 0.08 2.91
N ARG A 122 -15.23 0.86 3.17
CA ARG A 122 -16.47 0.80 2.38
C ARG A 122 -16.31 1.38 0.99
N ALA A 123 -15.62 2.52 0.86
CA ALA A 123 -15.43 3.22 -0.39
C ALA A 123 -14.61 2.40 -1.40
N TYR A 124 -13.62 1.64 -0.90
CA TYR A 124 -12.69 0.86 -1.72
C TYR A 124 -12.82 -0.65 -1.49
N ALA A 125 -14.03 -1.11 -1.15
CA ALA A 125 -14.26 -2.50 -0.76
C ALA A 125 -13.85 -3.51 -1.84
N ASP A 126 -14.13 -3.23 -3.11
CA ASP A 126 -13.77 -4.13 -4.22
C ASP A 126 -12.25 -4.31 -4.31
N PHE A 127 -11.49 -3.23 -4.16
CA PHE A 127 -10.02 -3.29 -4.11
C PHE A 127 -9.54 -4.08 -2.88
N LEU A 128 -9.96 -3.67 -1.69
CA LEU A 128 -9.43 -4.20 -0.43
C LEU A 128 -9.77 -5.68 -0.19
N PHE A 129 -10.98 -6.13 -0.56
CA PHE A 129 -11.44 -7.49 -0.29
C PHE A 129 -11.19 -8.49 -1.43
N GLU A 130 -10.93 -8.03 -2.65
CA GLU A 130 -10.84 -8.93 -3.82
C GLU A 130 -9.52 -8.82 -4.59
N ASP A 131 -8.85 -7.67 -4.59
CA ASP A 131 -7.62 -7.45 -5.37
C ASP A 131 -6.43 -8.19 -4.75
N GLY A 132 -5.69 -8.93 -5.57
CA GLY A 132 -4.59 -9.76 -5.09
C GLY A 132 -3.31 -8.98 -4.81
N LEU A 133 -3.30 -7.66 -5.04
CA LEU A 133 -2.09 -6.85 -4.86
C LEU A 133 -2.10 -6.02 -3.57
N VAL A 134 -3.04 -6.28 -2.66
CA VAL A 134 -3.23 -5.46 -1.47
C VAL A 134 -3.63 -6.28 -0.25
N GLY A 135 -2.98 -6.02 0.88
CA GLY A 135 -3.43 -6.36 2.22
C GLY A 135 -3.84 -5.10 2.97
N PHE A 136 -4.76 -5.21 3.93
CA PHE A 136 -5.11 -4.07 4.77
C PHE A 136 -5.55 -4.49 6.17
N GLY A 137 -5.36 -3.60 7.11
CA GLY A 137 -5.72 -3.86 8.49
C GLY A 137 -5.67 -2.62 9.35
N ALA A 138 -5.76 -2.87 10.64
CA ALA A 138 -5.54 -1.86 11.66
C ALA A 138 -5.14 -2.53 12.97
N MET A 139 -4.39 -1.80 13.79
CA MET A 139 -4.04 -2.22 15.12
C MET A 139 -4.41 -1.18 16.19
N SER A 140 -4.46 -1.62 17.44
CA SER A 140 -4.48 -0.77 18.62
C SER A 140 -3.52 -1.34 19.66
N GLU A 141 -2.87 -0.45 20.41
CA GLU A 141 -1.97 -0.85 21.51
C GLU A 141 -2.73 -1.11 22.81
N GLU A 142 -3.76 -0.29 23.11
CA GLU A 142 -4.53 -0.40 24.35
C GLU A 142 -6.06 -0.31 24.09
N PRO A 143 -6.81 -1.40 24.30
CA PRO A 143 -6.31 -2.78 24.46
C PRO A 143 -5.57 -3.26 23.20
N PHE A 144 -4.65 -4.22 23.35
CA PHE A 144 -3.94 -4.74 22.19
C PHE A 144 -4.87 -5.57 21.32
N CYS A 145 -5.01 -5.14 20.06
CA CYS A 145 -5.78 -5.83 19.04
C CYS A 145 -5.17 -5.52 17.68
N TYR A 146 -4.83 -6.53 16.91
CA TYR A 146 -4.34 -6.44 15.55
C TYR A 146 -5.30 -7.19 14.65
N PHE A 147 -5.79 -6.56 13.58
CA PHE A 147 -6.56 -7.20 12.53
C PHE A 147 -5.91 -6.87 11.19
N PHE A 148 -5.65 -7.88 10.37
CA PHE A 148 -5.09 -7.71 9.05
C PHE A 148 -5.68 -8.75 8.10
N LEU A 149 -6.06 -8.32 6.90
CA LEU A 149 -6.43 -9.18 5.79
C LEU A 149 -5.34 -9.05 4.74
N ASP A 150 -4.58 -10.12 4.51
CA ASP A 150 -3.43 -10.11 3.59
C ASP A 150 -3.85 -10.11 2.10
N GLU A 151 -2.86 -10.14 1.21
CA GLU A 151 -3.02 -10.25 -0.23
C GLU A 151 -3.67 -11.57 -0.68
N HIS A 152 -3.53 -12.63 0.12
CA HIS A 152 -4.21 -13.93 -0.06
C HIS A 152 -5.68 -13.91 0.42
N LYS A 153 -6.09 -12.83 1.08
CA LYS A 153 -7.38 -12.66 1.77
C LYS A 153 -7.59 -13.64 2.92
N ILE A 154 -6.51 -13.97 3.60
CA ILE A 154 -6.49 -14.67 4.89
C ILE A 154 -6.46 -13.60 5.98
N ALA A 155 -7.34 -13.75 6.99
CA ALA A 155 -7.43 -12.77 8.05
C ALA A 155 -6.57 -13.20 9.25
N THR A 156 -5.54 -12.43 9.57
CA THR A 156 -4.75 -12.57 10.79
C THR A 156 -5.31 -11.65 11.88
N VAL A 157 -5.62 -12.23 13.04
CA VAL A 157 -6.08 -11.48 14.21
C VAL A 157 -5.19 -11.80 15.40
N ARG A 158 -4.62 -10.77 16.04
CA ARG A 158 -3.87 -10.92 17.28
C ARG A 158 -4.59 -10.19 18.40
N VAL A 159 -4.83 -10.89 19.50
CA VAL A 159 -5.59 -10.35 20.64
C VAL A 159 -5.02 -10.83 21.97
N GLU A 160 -5.17 -10.02 23.00
CA GLU A 160 -4.85 -10.41 24.38
C GLU A 160 -5.69 -11.63 24.84
N PRO A 161 -5.19 -12.43 25.80
CA PRO A 161 -5.91 -13.59 26.36
C PRO A 161 -7.34 -13.28 26.81
N ALA A 162 -7.59 -12.08 27.33
CA ALA A 162 -8.91 -11.65 27.80
C ALA A 162 -9.96 -11.54 26.68
N VAL A 163 -9.53 -11.36 25.42
CA VAL A 163 -10.40 -11.17 24.26
C VAL A 163 -10.57 -12.48 23.47
N LYS A 164 -9.72 -13.49 23.70
CA LYS A 164 -9.72 -14.78 23.01
C LYS A 164 -11.11 -15.41 22.89
N GLU A 165 -11.79 -15.63 24.01
CA GLU A 165 -13.11 -16.30 24.00
C GLU A 165 -14.17 -15.51 23.21
N ARG A 166 -14.04 -14.17 23.16
CA ARG A 166 -14.95 -13.32 22.38
C ARG A 166 -14.69 -13.48 20.88
N LEU A 167 -13.42 -13.55 20.47
CA LEU A 167 -13.04 -13.84 19.09
C LEU A 167 -13.52 -15.23 18.66
N GLU A 168 -13.29 -16.27 19.47
CA GLU A 168 -13.75 -17.63 19.17
C GLU A 168 -15.27 -17.72 18.96
N LYS A 169 -16.07 -16.97 19.74
CA LYS A 169 -17.53 -16.88 19.54
C LYS A 169 -17.90 -16.20 18.22
N ILE A 170 -17.11 -15.22 17.76
CA ILE A 170 -17.31 -14.64 16.43
C ILE A 170 -17.04 -15.71 15.37
N LEU A 171 -15.92 -16.43 15.47
CA LEU A 171 -15.54 -17.48 14.52
C LEU A 171 -16.58 -18.62 14.48
N GLU A 172 -17.09 -19.04 15.64
CA GLU A 172 -18.17 -20.04 15.75
C GLU A 172 -19.46 -19.57 15.06
N ALA A 173 -19.81 -18.29 15.14
CA ALA A 173 -20.97 -17.73 14.43
C ALA A 173 -20.80 -17.72 12.90
N PHE A 174 -19.58 -17.93 12.41
CA PHE A 174 -19.25 -18.18 11.02
C PHE A 174 -19.03 -19.69 10.73
N ASP A 175 -19.46 -20.59 11.62
CA ASP A 175 -19.25 -22.04 11.49
C ASP A 175 -17.77 -22.40 11.26
N LEU A 176 -16.85 -21.62 11.85
CA LEU A 176 -15.43 -21.86 11.79
C LEU A 176 -14.97 -22.57 13.06
N HIS A 177 -14.13 -23.57 12.86
CA HIS A 177 -13.55 -24.36 13.93
C HIS A 177 -12.03 -24.34 13.79
N GLU A 178 -11.35 -24.49 14.93
CA GLU A 178 -9.91 -24.63 14.94
C GLU A 178 -9.51 -25.91 14.20
N THR A 179 -8.61 -25.80 13.23
CA THR A 179 -8.15 -26.93 12.43
C THR A 179 -6.72 -26.69 11.95
N ALA A 180 -5.85 -27.69 12.11
CA ALA A 180 -4.42 -27.56 11.78
C ALA A 180 -4.12 -27.49 10.27
N ASP A 181 -5.11 -27.82 9.45
CA ASP A 181 -5.06 -27.89 7.99
C ASP A 181 -5.99 -26.85 7.34
N ALA A 182 -6.26 -25.73 8.03
CA ALA A 182 -6.89 -24.56 7.40
C ALA A 182 -6.01 -24.15 6.20
N ALA A 183 -6.62 -23.99 5.03
CA ALA A 183 -5.87 -23.86 3.78
C ALA A 183 -6.60 -22.90 2.84
N GLY A 184 -5.95 -21.78 2.54
CA GLY A 184 -6.42 -20.80 1.57
C GLY A 184 -5.85 -21.07 0.18
N VAL A 185 -5.59 -19.99 -0.55
CA VAL A 185 -4.93 -20.03 -1.86
C VAL A 185 -3.40 -20.22 -1.73
N ASP A 186 -2.85 -19.75 -0.62
CA ASP A 186 -1.46 -19.84 -0.17
C ASP A 186 -0.95 -21.28 -0.02
N ALA A 187 -1.85 -22.25 0.19
CA ALA A 187 -1.52 -23.66 0.33
C ALA A 187 -1.01 -24.32 -0.97
N THR A 188 -1.06 -23.62 -2.11
CA THR A 188 -0.65 -24.11 -3.43
C THR A 188 0.01 -22.99 -4.23
N ALA A 189 0.68 -23.33 -5.34
CA ALA A 189 1.12 -22.32 -6.30
C ALA A 189 -0.09 -21.50 -6.81
N HIS A 190 0.07 -20.18 -6.83
CA HIS A 190 -1.00 -19.24 -7.15
C HIS A 190 -0.45 -18.01 -7.86
N GLU A 191 -1.36 -17.21 -8.42
CA GLU A 191 -1.06 -15.96 -9.10
C GLU A 191 -1.83 -14.80 -8.47
N HIS A 192 -1.18 -13.65 -8.38
CA HIS A 192 -1.79 -12.37 -8.01
C HIS A 192 -2.07 -11.53 -9.24
N ARG A 193 -3.19 -10.80 -9.23
CA ARG A 193 -3.56 -9.84 -10.26
C ARG A 193 -4.41 -8.72 -9.68
N SER A 194 -4.35 -7.56 -10.34
CA SER A 194 -5.35 -6.53 -10.12
C SER A 194 -6.68 -6.92 -10.76
N ILE A 195 -7.76 -6.43 -10.16
CA ILE A 195 -9.14 -6.75 -10.55
C ILE A 195 -9.99 -5.53 -10.89
N LEU A 196 -9.39 -4.35 -10.89
CA LEU A 196 -10.09 -3.10 -11.11
C LEU A 196 -10.15 -2.72 -12.59
N LEU A 197 -11.31 -2.24 -13.01
CA LEU A 197 -11.49 -1.59 -14.30
C LEU A 197 -11.06 -0.12 -14.19
N ALA A 198 -9.93 0.23 -14.81
CA ALA A 198 -9.41 1.59 -14.84
C ALA A 198 -8.92 1.98 -16.26
N PRO A 199 -9.83 2.16 -17.23
CA PRO A 199 -9.43 2.56 -18.57
C PRO A 199 -9.16 4.08 -18.64
N ASP A 200 -8.21 4.48 -19.48
CA ASP A 200 -7.76 5.88 -19.63
C ASP A 200 -8.88 6.88 -19.94
N ASP A 201 -9.99 6.42 -20.54
CA ASP A 201 -11.15 7.26 -20.91
C ASP A 201 -12.19 7.42 -19.79
N ARG A 202 -11.97 6.81 -18.62
CA ARG A 202 -12.86 6.86 -17.45
C ARG A 202 -12.12 7.25 -16.17
N PRO A 203 -11.69 8.51 -16.04
CA PRO A 203 -11.00 9.00 -14.84
C PRO A 203 -11.86 9.01 -13.57
N ASP A 204 -13.16 8.73 -13.67
CA ASP A 204 -14.01 8.47 -12.50
C ASP A 204 -13.77 7.09 -11.87
N LEU A 205 -13.15 6.17 -12.61
CA LEU A 205 -12.78 4.83 -12.15
C LEU A 205 -11.30 4.81 -11.76
N LEU A 206 -11.05 4.61 -10.48
CA LEU A 206 -9.71 4.66 -9.93
C LEU A 206 -8.95 3.36 -10.18
N SER A 207 -7.69 3.53 -10.58
CA SER A 207 -6.66 2.50 -10.60
C SER A 207 -6.17 2.16 -9.19
N PRO A 208 -5.51 0.99 -8.99
CA PRO A 208 -4.91 0.65 -7.70
C PRO A 208 -3.96 1.72 -7.14
N PRO A 209 -3.01 2.29 -7.91
CA PRO A 209 -2.11 3.33 -7.39
C PRO A 209 -2.85 4.58 -6.87
N GLU A 210 -3.90 5.04 -7.57
CA GLU A 210 -4.70 6.18 -7.13
C GLU A 210 -5.49 5.90 -5.84
N ILE A 211 -5.94 4.65 -5.65
CA ILE A 211 -6.60 4.24 -4.41
C ILE A 211 -5.59 4.20 -3.26
N VAL A 212 -4.41 3.61 -3.50
CA VAL A 212 -3.31 3.57 -2.52
C VAL A 212 -2.92 4.98 -2.10
N GLU A 213 -2.71 5.89 -3.05
CA GLU A 213 -2.40 7.30 -2.76
C GLU A 213 -3.48 7.95 -1.86
N ARG A 214 -4.76 7.77 -2.19
CA ARG A 214 -5.87 8.30 -1.39
C ARG A 214 -5.96 7.68 -0.01
N LEU A 215 -5.64 6.39 0.12
CA LEU A 215 -5.59 5.71 1.40
C LEU A 215 -4.42 6.24 2.23
N ARG A 216 -3.24 6.43 1.63
CA ARG A 216 -2.09 7.06 2.28
C ARG A 216 -2.43 8.44 2.83
N ASP A 217 -3.07 9.30 2.05
CA ASP A 217 -3.49 10.62 2.55
C ASP A 217 -4.54 10.51 3.66
N ARG A 218 -5.59 9.69 3.47
CA ARG A 218 -6.71 9.61 4.41
C ARG A 218 -6.37 8.93 5.72
N TRP A 219 -5.50 7.92 5.67
CA TRP A 219 -5.05 7.16 6.82
C TRP A 219 -3.71 7.64 7.36
N ARG A 220 -3.08 8.64 6.71
CA ARG A 220 -1.77 9.20 7.08
C ARG A 220 -0.68 8.15 7.10
N LEU A 221 -0.67 7.31 6.08
CA LEU A 221 0.26 6.21 6.01
C LEU A 221 1.63 6.67 5.51
N LEU A 222 2.67 6.13 6.14
CA LEU A 222 4.04 6.26 5.70
C LEU A 222 4.56 4.88 5.32
N LEU A 223 5.45 4.83 4.33
CA LEU A 223 6.15 3.59 3.98
C LEU A 223 7.01 3.18 5.18
N ASN A 224 6.77 1.99 5.70
CA ASN A 224 7.41 1.46 6.90
C ASN A 224 8.73 0.78 6.56
N THR A 225 9.68 1.58 6.08
CA THR A 225 11.05 1.16 5.76
C THR A 225 12.03 2.23 6.24
N ASP A 226 13.27 1.84 6.56
CA ASP A 226 14.32 2.81 6.88
C ASP A 226 14.66 3.64 5.63
N PRO A 227 14.35 4.96 5.61
CA PRO A 227 14.58 5.78 4.42
C PRO A 227 16.06 6.11 4.18
N ASP A 228 16.91 5.88 5.19
CA ASP A 228 18.33 6.23 5.20
C ASP A 228 19.23 5.02 4.85
N ARG A 229 18.64 3.84 4.61
CA ARG A 229 19.35 2.62 4.21
C ARG A 229 18.72 2.02 2.95
N ASN A 230 19.55 1.46 2.06
CA ASN A 230 19.08 0.73 0.90
C ASN A 230 19.37 -0.76 1.03
N LEU A 231 18.43 -1.47 1.65
CA LEU A 231 18.53 -2.91 1.89
C LEU A 231 17.50 -3.66 1.05
N ASP A 232 17.82 -4.87 0.63
CA ASP A 232 16.79 -5.83 0.19
C ASP A 232 16.02 -6.43 1.38
N GLU A 233 15.06 -7.31 1.08
CA GLU A 233 14.24 -7.99 2.09
C GLU A 233 15.04 -8.88 3.05
N GLU A 234 16.22 -9.33 2.65
CA GLU A 234 17.13 -10.11 3.50
C GLU A 234 18.02 -9.20 4.37
N GLY A 235 17.84 -7.88 4.29
CA GLY A 235 18.61 -6.88 5.03
C GLY A 235 20.00 -6.62 4.44
N LYS A 236 20.28 -7.08 3.22
CA LYS A 236 21.57 -6.90 2.56
C LYS A 236 21.63 -5.55 1.87
N ASP A 237 22.74 -4.85 2.08
CA ASP A 237 23.03 -3.57 1.45
C ASP A 237 23.16 -3.71 -0.08
N LEU A 238 22.37 -2.90 -0.80
CA LEU A 238 22.32 -2.85 -2.25
C LEU A 238 23.23 -1.78 -2.85
N GLY A 239 23.77 -0.87 -2.03
CA GLY A 239 24.50 0.31 -2.48
C GLY A 239 23.62 1.23 -3.35
N THR A 240 24.20 1.78 -4.42
CA THR A 240 23.46 2.64 -5.36
C THR A 240 22.55 1.80 -6.26
N THR A 241 21.27 2.14 -6.28
CA THR A 241 20.29 1.54 -7.20
C THR A 241 19.61 2.61 -8.06
N ALA A 242 18.97 2.18 -9.14
CA ALA A 242 18.15 3.08 -9.95
C ALA A 242 16.74 3.08 -9.38
N TRP A 243 16.16 4.26 -9.23
CA TRP A 243 14.85 4.47 -8.65
C TRP A 243 13.95 5.14 -9.68
N ARG A 244 12.72 4.64 -9.80
CA ARG A 244 11.61 5.33 -10.45
C ARG A 244 10.78 5.98 -9.36
N CYS A 245 10.75 7.30 -9.37
CA CYS A 245 10.00 8.09 -8.41
C CYS A 245 8.86 8.82 -9.13
N VAL A 246 7.65 8.75 -8.58
CA VAL A 246 6.52 9.58 -9.00
C VAL A 246 6.26 10.60 -7.90
N VAL A 247 6.25 11.88 -8.29
CA VAL A 247 6.09 13.02 -7.38
C VAL A 247 4.78 13.73 -7.70
N ARG A 248 3.95 13.89 -6.69
CA ARG A 248 2.73 14.70 -6.72
C ARG A 248 3.04 16.13 -6.32
N PHE A 249 2.47 17.08 -7.04
CA PHE A 249 2.51 18.49 -6.75
C PHE A 249 1.08 18.95 -6.54
N ASP A 250 0.76 19.27 -5.28
CA ASP A 250 -0.57 19.80 -4.98
C ASP A 250 -0.75 21.19 -5.60
N ALA A 251 -2.00 21.61 -5.74
CA ALA A 251 -2.37 22.93 -6.22
C ALA A 251 -3.35 23.56 -5.23
N ASP A 252 -3.12 24.81 -4.82
CA ASP A 252 -3.93 25.48 -3.79
C ASP A 252 -5.37 25.82 -4.22
N ASP A 253 -5.73 25.59 -5.49
CA ASP A 253 -6.84 26.24 -6.20
C ASP A 253 -8.00 25.30 -6.63
N ASP A 254 -8.34 24.29 -5.82
CA ASP A 254 -9.28 23.20 -6.20
C ASP A 254 -8.91 22.47 -7.52
N ARG A 255 -7.72 22.76 -8.06
CA ARG A 255 -7.17 22.12 -9.25
C ARG A 255 -6.75 20.69 -8.91
N PRO A 256 -6.85 19.75 -9.87
CA PRO A 256 -6.29 18.42 -9.68
C PRO A 256 -4.79 18.52 -9.37
N PRO A 257 -4.21 17.62 -8.57
CA PRO A 257 -2.76 17.59 -8.38
C PRO A 257 -2.04 17.33 -9.71
N GLY A 258 -0.84 17.89 -9.85
CA GLY A 258 0.04 17.61 -10.99
C GLY A 258 1.05 16.53 -10.64
N TYR A 259 1.46 15.72 -11.61
CA TYR A 259 2.40 14.63 -11.40
C TYR A 259 3.62 14.76 -12.33
N GLY A 260 4.77 14.39 -11.79
CA GLY A 260 5.97 14.13 -12.58
C GLY A 260 6.61 12.81 -12.20
N GLU A 261 7.38 12.28 -13.12
CA GLU A 261 8.16 11.06 -12.94
C GLU A 261 9.65 11.39 -13.14
N ALA A 262 10.49 10.85 -12.27
CA ALA A 262 11.93 10.90 -12.41
C ALA A 262 12.54 9.51 -12.27
N ILE A 263 13.59 9.25 -13.06
CA ILE A 263 14.46 8.10 -12.90
C ILE A 263 15.82 8.61 -12.41
N VAL A 264 16.21 8.22 -11.21
CA VAL A 264 17.42 8.70 -10.53
C VAL A 264 18.27 7.53 -10.04
N ALA A 265 19.57 7.72 -9.86
CA ALA A 265 20.40 6.80 -9.08
C ALA A 265 20.62 7.36 -7.69
N ALA A 266 20.40 6.56 -6.66
CA ALA A 266 20.53 6.98 -5.27
C ALA A 266 20.94 5.81 -4.37
N GLU A 267 21.55 6.16 -3.24
CA GLU A 267 22.06 5.20 -2.25
C GLU A 267 21.04 4.86 -1.16
N CYS A 268 19.94 5.62 -1.06
CA CYS A 268 18.82 5.37 -0.15
C CYS A 268 17.52 5.98 -0.71
N LEU A 269 16.39 5.64 -0.08
CA LEU A 269 15.07 6.14 -0.46
C LEU A 269 14.99 7.67 -0.33
N ARG A 270 15.50 8.23 0.77
CA ARG A 270 15.49 9.68 1.01
C ARG A 270 16.17 10.43 -0.14
N ASP A 271 17.38 10.02 -0.50
CA ASP A 271 18.15 10.62 -1.59
C ASP A 271 17.41 10.49 -2.93
N ALA A 272 16.76 9.36 -3.17
CA ALA A 272 15.98 9.13 -4.39
C ALA A 272 14.80 10.10 -4.49
N GLU A 273 14.05 10.27 -3.40
CA GLU A 273 12.89 11.15 -3.32
C GLU A 273 13.29 12.63 -3.45
N GLU A 274 14.31 13.07 -2.71
CA GLU A 274 14.83 14.44 -2.80
C GLU A 274 15.34 14.76 -4.21
N CYS A 275 16.15 13.87 -4.81
CA CYS A 275 16.64 14.04 -6.18
C CYS A 275 15.49 14.09 -7.19
N ALA A 276 14.46 13.25 -7.03
CA ALA A 276 13.31 13.22 -7.92
C ALA A 276 12.47 14.50 -7.84
N ILE A 277 12.20 15.00 -6.64
CA ILE A 277 11.50 16.27 -6.43
C ILE A 277 12.26 17.40 -7.15
N GLU A 278 13.56 17.56 -6.86
CA GLU A 278 14.38 18.59 -7.50
C GLU A 278 14.40 18.47 -9.04
N ALA A 279 14.45 17.23 -9.55
CA ALA A 279 14.49 16.98 -10.98
C ALA A 279 13.19 17.40 -11.67
N VAL A 280 12.04 17.05 -11.08
CA VAL A 280 10.72 17.39 -11.63
C VAL A 280 10.44 18.89 -11.49
N GLU A 281 10.79 19.52 -10.37
CA GLU A 281 10.61 20.96 -10.16
C GLU A 281 11.35 21.83 -11.18
N ARG A 282 12.45 21.32 -11.73
CA ARG A 282 13.23 22.03 -12.76
C ARG A 282 12.58 21.98 -14.14
N LEU A 283 11.57 21.13 -14.35
CA LEU A 283 10.88 21.01 -15.63
C LEU A 283 10.06 22.28 -15.92
N PRO A 284 10.17 22.86 -17.13
CA PRO A 284 9.38 24.03 -17.51
C PRO A 284 7.87 23.85 -17.31
N GLU A 285 7.36 22.67 -17.62
CA GLU A 285 5.94 22.30 -17.50
C GLU A 285 5.47 22.32 -16.05
N ALA A 286 6.23 21.71 -15.14
CA ALA A 286 5.95 21.74 -13.70
C ALA A 286 5.97 23.18 -13.16
N ARG A 287 6.99 23.98 -13.53
CA ARG A 287 7.08 25.39 -13.10
C ARG A 287 5.92 26.22 -13.63
N ASN A 288 5.48 25.98 -14.86
CA ASN A 288 4.31 26.66 -15.42
C ASN A 288 3.02 26.24 -14.71
N TYR A 289 2.92 24.97 -14.32
CA TYR A 289 1.78 24.46 -13.56
C TYR A 289 1.66 25.16 -12.19
N LEU A 290 2.78 25.26 -11.48
CA LEU A 290 2.89 25.85 -10.14
C LEU A 290 2.76 27.38 -10.14
N ARG A 291 3.35 28.09 -11.12
CA ARG A 291 3.30 29.57 -11.21
C ARG A 291 1.91 30.13 -11.46
N ASN A 292 1.00 29.34 -12.01
CA ASN A 292 -0.38 29.75 -12.23
C ASN A 292 -1.26 29.53 -10.97
N THR A 293 -0.66 29.18 -9.83
CA THR A 293 -1.30 29.14 -8.50
C THR A 293 -1.15 30.50 -7.82
N PRO A 294 -2.22 31.26 -7.54
CA PRO A 294 -2.16 32.45 -6.72
C PRO A 294 -1.83 32.06 -5.27
N PRO A 295 -1.01 32.86 -4.55
CA PRO A 295 -0.65 32.56 -3.17
C PRO A 295 -1.87 32.62 -2.25
N LYS A 296 -1.96 31.67 -1.30
CA LYS A 296 -2.99 31.64 -0.26
C LYS A 296 -2.95 32.93 0.57
N PRO A 297 -4.07 33.66 0.75
CA PRO A 297 -4.09 34.76 1.69
C PRO A 297 -3.90 34.22 3.11
N GLU A 298 -2.85 34.64 3.80
CA GLU A 298 -2.70 34.36 5.23
C GLU A 298 -3.89 34.96 5.99
N PRO A 299 -4.50 34.24 6.96
CA PRO A 299 -5.75 34.66 7.60
C PRO A 299 -5.71 36.02 8.33
N ASP A 300 -4.54 36.62 8.57
CA ASP A 300 -4.39 37.77 9.47
C ASP A 300 -3.41 38.89 9.01
N GLN A 301 -3.04 38.99 7.73
CA GLN A 301 -2.16 40.08 7.26
C GLN A 301 -2.86 41.06 6.28
N PRO A 302 -3.17 42.31 6.69
CA PRO A 302 -3.85 43.31 5.85
C PRO A 302 -2.91 44.09 4.91
N HIS A 303 -1.70 43.59 4.64
CA HIS A 303 -0.79 44.21 3.68
C HIS A 303 -0.33 43.16 2.67
N ALA A 304 -0.37 43.53 1.38
CA ALA A 304 0.01 42.70 0.25
C ALA A 304 1.37 42.05 0.50
N ALA A 305 1.34 40.76 0.85
CA ALA A 305 2.53 39.94 0.82
C ALA A 305 3.04 39.94 -0.62
N GLU A 306 4.34 40.18 -0.79
CA GLU A 306 5.03 39.78 -2.03
C GLU A 306 4.65 38.32 -2.33
N PRO A 307 4.55 37.91 -3.61
CA PRO A 307 4.20 36.53 -3.96
C PRO A 307 5.16 35.61 -3.19
N SER A 308 4.64 34.96 -2.16
CA SER A 308 5.46 34.07 -1.35
C SER A 308 5.92 32.97 -2.30
N ASP A 309 7.22 32.70 -2.32
CA ASP A 309 7.80 31.45 -2.84
C ASP A 309 7.35 30.25 -1.97
N ALA A 310 6.08 30.20 -1.58
CA ALA A 310 5.45 29.09 -0.90
C ALA A 310 5.20 28.04 -1.97
N TRP A 311 6.23 27.22 -2.19
CA TRP A 311 6.14 25.99 -2.95
C TRP A 311 4.94 25.19 -2.44
N THR A 312 4.05 24.79 -3.34
CA THR A 312 3.07 23.77 -3.03
C THR A 312 3.80 22.48 -2.66
N GLU A 313 3.31 21.78 -1.63
CA GLU A 313 3.99 20.61 -1.06
C GLU A 313 4.17 19.53 -2.15
N ALA A 314 5.43 19.24 -2.49
CA ALA A 314 5.78 18.15 -3.39
C ALA A 314 5.88 16.86 -2.57
N VAL A 315 5.12 15.84 -2.94
CA VAL A 315 4.99 14.60 -2.16
C VAL A 315 5.35 13.39 -3.04
N PRO A 316 6.35 12.58 -2.65
CA PRO A 316 6.60 11.29 -3.29
C PRO A 316 5.42 10.34 -3.09
N VAL A 317 4.81 9.91 -4.19
CA VAL A 317 3.66 8.98 -4.18
C VAL A 317 4.03 7.57 -4.63
N ALA A 318 5.19 7.37 -5.25
CA ALA A 318 5.78 6.05 -5.50
C ALA A 318 7.29 6.19 -5.64
N SER A 319 8.04 5.21 -5.14
CA SER A 319 9.50 5.17 -5.15
C SER A 319 9.96 3.72 -5.27
N ASP A 320 10.11 3.24 -6.51
CA ASP A 320 10.42 1.83 -6.82
C ASP A 320 11.86 1.67 -7.31
N ARG A 321 12.62 0.72 -6.75
CA ARG A 321 13.93 0.34 -7.31
C ARG A 321 13.76 -0.46 -8.59
N LEU A 322 14.66 -0.21 -9.53
CA LEU A 322 14.68 -0.84 -10.85
C LEU A 322 15.90 -1.74 -11.01
N THR A 323 15.72 -2.86 -11.70
CA THR A 323 16.86 -3.59 -12.27
C THR A 323 17.50 -2.77 -13.39
N LEU A 324 18.78 -3.05 -13.72
CA LEU A 324 19.44 -2.41 -14.87
C LEU A 324 18.74 -2.70 -16.21
N ASP A 325 18.14 -3.88 -16.35
CA ASP A 325 17.40 -4.23 -17.57
C ASP A 325 16.13 -3.39 -17.69
N THR A 326 15.34 -3.30 -16.63
CA THR A 326 14.15 -2.44 -16.55
C THR A 326 14.50 -0.97 -16.80
N LEU A 327 15.58 -0.47 -16.18
CA LEU A 327 16.08 0.88 -16.41
C LEU A 327 16.37 1.11 -17.91
N ASN A 328 17.10 0.19 -18.54
CA ASN A 328 17.50 0.33 -19.93
C ASN A 328 16.29 0.26 -20.89
N GLU A 329 15.28 -0.55 -20.58
CA GLU A 329 14.02 -0.57 -21.31
C GLU A 329 13.27 0.76 -21.21
N LEU A 330 13.11 1.31 -19.99
CA LEU A 330 12.44 2.59 -19.76
C LEU A 330 13.15 3.76 -20.46
N LEU A 331 14.48 3.82 -20.38
CA LEU A 331 15.25 4.86 -21.06
C LEU A 331 15.16 4.73 -22.59
N SER A 332 15.02 3.51 -23.11
CA SER A 332 14.89 3.25 -24.54
C SER A 332 13.50 3.57 -25.08
N SER A 333 12.43 3.32 -24.30
CA SER A 333 11.05 3.59 -24.70
C SER A 333 10.70 5.07 -24.61
N GLY A 334 11.18 5.77 -23.58
CA GLY A 334 10.93 7.21 -23.37
C GLY A 334 11.72 8.14 -24.28
N SER A 335 12.85 7.68 -24.85
CA SER A 335 13.72 8.51 -25.66
C SER A 335 13.53 8.30 -27.16
N LYS A 336 13.27 9.40 -27.90
CA LYS A 336 13.33 9.41 -29.37
C LYS A 336 14.74 9.17 -29.93
N LYS A 337 15.77 9.20 -29.07
CA LYS A 337 17.18 8.98 -29.42
C LYS A 337 17.64 7.64 -28.83
N LYS A 338 18.45 6.89 -29.58
CA LYS A 338 19.14 5.71 -29.06
C LYS A 338 19.94 6.08 -27.81
N VAL A 339 19.48 5.65 -26.64
CA VAL A 339 20.21 5.75 -25.38
C VAL A 339 21.20 4.60 -25.31
N ARG A 340 22.42 4.85 -24.85
CA ARG A 340 23.37 3.77 -24.59
C ARG A 340 22.96 3.05 -23.30
N PRO A 341 23.06 1.71 -23.24
CA PRO A 341 22.80 0.99 -22.01
C PRO A 341 23.64 1.53 -20.85
N VAL A 342 23.01 1.68 -19.70
CA VAL A 342 23.66 2.00 -18.43
C VAL A 342 24.27 0.72 -17.88
N SER A 343 25.59 0.71 -17.69
CA SER A 343 26.32 -0.40 -17.07
C SER A 343 26.58 -0.18 -15.59
N ASP A 344 26.67 1.08 -15.17
CA ASP A 344 27.00 1.49 -13.80
C ASP A 344 26.16 2.72 -13.41
N LEU A 345 25.84 2.82 -12.13
CA LEU A 345 25.05 3.90 -11.54
C LEU A 345 25.95 4.91 -10.84
N ASP A 346 25.64 6.19 -11.02
CA ASP A 346 26.36 7.30 -10.41
C ASP A 346 25.40 7.98 -9.41
N PRO A 347 25.67 7.95 -8.09
CA PRO A 347 24.79 8.54 -7.08
C PRO A 347 24.38 9.99 -7.38
N GLY A 348 23.10 10.30 -7.18
CA GLY A 348 22.52 11.62 -7.44
C GLY A 348 22.26 11.93 -8.92
N LYS A 349 22.58 11.00 -9.83
CA LYS A 349 22.36 11.22 -11.26
C LYS A 349 20.91 11.03 -11.66
N VAL A 350 20.35 12.04 -12.32
CA VAL A 350 19.03 11.98 -12.97
C VAL A 350 19.21 11.47 -14.41
N TYR A 351 18.56 10.35 -14.74
CA TYR A 351 18.57 9.76 -16.07
C TYR A 351 17.38 10.21 -16.91
N LEU A 352 16.23 10.44 -16.27
CA LEU A 352 14.99 10.90 -16.89
C LEU A 352 14.23 11.77 -15.89
N ALA A 353 13.59 12.83 -16.38
CA ALA A 353 12.56 13.56 -15.64
C ALA A 353 11.52 14.03 -16.66
N ILE A 354 10.24 13.73 -16.40
CA ILE A 354 9.12 14.07 -17.27
C ILE A 354 7.94 14.57 -16.45
N TRP A 355 7.19 15.50 -17.03
CA TRP A 355 5.92 15.95 -16.47
C TRP A 355 4.80 15.09 -17.06
N LEU A 356 4.01 14.45 -16.19
CA LEU A 356 2.90 13.58 -16.60
C LEU A 356 1.62 14.39 -16.84
N GLY A 357 1.45 15.51 -16.14
CA GLY A 357 0.25 16.34 -16.24
C GLY A 357 -0.57 16.35 -14.95
N PRO A 358 -1.72 17.06 -14.94
CA PRO A 358 -2.71 16.94 -13.89
C PRO A 358 -3.33 15.54 -13.89
N GLY A 359 -3.55 14.97 -12.69
CA GLY A 359 -4.27 13.71 -12.49
C GLY A 359 -5.79 13.83 -12.44
#